data_AF-B9ADM2-F1
#
_entry.id   AF-B9ADM2-F1
#
_cell.length_a   1.000
_cell.length_b   1.000
_cell.length_c   1.000
_cell.angle_alpha   90.00
_cell.angle_beta   90.00
_cell.angle_gamma   90.00
#
_symmetry.space_group_name_H-M   'P 1'
#
loop_
_entity.id
_entity.type
_entity.pdbx_description
1 polymer ?
#
loop_
_entity_poly.entity_id
_entity_poly.type
_entity_poly.pdbx_seq_one_letter_code
_entity_poly.pdbx_strand_id
1 'polypeptide(L)'
;MKESELETMRKSFKTVKDRSSKIKNSSSIKRLEKRVREIEKESIANKEELMDIAVESFRRNGIDVEYAKTKDDALNIIYDLLDESDSKVIAKAKSNTLGEIELKVI
;
A
#
# COMPACT_ATOMS: atom_id res chain seq x y z
N MET A 1 -0.29 23.72 -0.20
CA MET A 1 1.16 23.44 -0.30
C MET A 1 1.88 24.73 -0.59
N LYS A 2 3.04 24.95 0.04
CA LYS A 2 3.84 26.16 -0.18
C LYS A 2 4.58 26.06 -1.52
N GLU A 3 4.85 27.20 -2.15
CA GLU A 3 5.50 27.26 -3.46
C GLU A 3 6.91 26.65 -3.46
N SER A 4 7.62 26.77 -2.33
CA SER A 4 8.92 26.13 -2.09
C SER A 4 8.87 24.60 -2.06
N GLU A 5 7.77 24.01 -1.57
CA GLU A 5 7.56 22.56 -1.55
C GLU A 5 7.30 22.03 -2.96
N LEU A 6 6.50 22.77 -3.74
CA LEU A 6 6.21 22.46 -5.15
C LEU A 6 7.47 22.55 -6.02
N GLU A 7 8.32 23.55 -5.80
CA GLU A 7 9.56 23.71 -6.56
C GLU A 7 10.54 22.56 -6.29
N THR A 8 10.66 22.15 -5.02
CA THR A 8 11.48 21.00 -4.60
C THR A 8 10.97 19.71 -5.25
N MET A 9 9.65 19.48 -5.24
CA MET A 9 9.05 18.33 -5.91
C MET A 9 9.32 18.32 -7.41
N ARG A 10 9.15 19.46 -8.09
CA ARG A 10 9.44 19.59 -9.53
C ARG A 10 10.90 19.24 -9.85
N LYS A 11 11.86 19.70 -9.03
CA LYS A 11 13.28 19.36 -9.20
C LYS A 11 13.52 17.86 -9.06
N SER A 12 12.97 17.24 -8.01
CA SER A 12 13.08 15.79 -7.78
C SER A 12 12.49 14.97 -8.93
N PHE A 13 11.30 15.31 -9.41
CA PHE A 13 10.67 14.62 -10.54
C PHE A 13 11.45 14.79 -11.83
N LYS A 14 12.02 15.98 -12.08
CA LYS A 14 12.86 16.23 -13.24
C LYS A 14 14.11 15.35 -13.20
N THR A 15 14.80 15.26 -12.06
CA THR A 15 15.97 14.39 -11.92
C THR A 15 15.65 12.91 -12.18
N VAL A 16 14.53 12.41 -11.66
CA VAL A 16 14.10 11.02 -11.91
C VAL A 16 13.78 10.82 -13.39
N LYS A 17 13.06 11.76 -14.01
CA LYS A 17 12.71 11.71 -15.43
C LYS A 17 13.96 11.66 -16.32
N ASP A 18 14.92 12.54 -16.06
CA ASP A 18 16.18 12.64 -16.83
C ASP A 18 17.06 11.39 -16.69
N ARG A 19 17.03 10.72 -15.53
CA ARG A 19 17.72 9.44 -15.34
C ARG A 19 16.99 8.30 -16.05
N SER A 20 15.67 8.26 -15.98
CA SER A 20 14.86 7.21 -16.61
C SER A 20 14.95 7.25 -18.14
N SER A 21 14.99 8.45 -18.74
CA SER A 21 15.00 8.61 -20.20
C SER A 21 16.27 8.06 -20.84
N LYS A 22 17.40 8.14 -20.13
CA LYS A 22 18.70 7.60 -20.57
C LYS A 22 18.73 6.07 -20.65
N ILE A 23 17.93 5.38 -19.84
CA ILE A 23 17.94 3.91 -19.74
C ILE A 23 16.74 3.24 -20.41
N LYS A 24 15.69 4.01 -20.73
CA LYS A 24 14.39 3.53 -21.23
C LYS A 24 14.48 2.64 -22.47
N ASN A 25 15.45 2.90 -23.35
CA ASN A 25 15.58 2.17 -24.62
C ASN A 25 16.48 0.93 -24.55
N SER A 26 17.12 0.66 -23.40
CA SER A 26 17.92 -0.54 -23.25
C SER A 26 17.06 -1.80 -23.30
N SER A 27 17.61 -2.86 -23.89
CA SER A 27 16.92 -4.15 -24.05
C SER A 27 16.55 -4.79 -22.70
N SER A 28 17.42 -4.64 -21.70
CA SER A 28 17.19 -5.11 -20.33
C SER A 28 16.00 -4.42 -19.67
N ILE A 29 15.85 -3.11 -19.84
CA ILE A 29 14.73 -2.35 -19.28
C ILE A 29 13.41 -2.72 -19.97
N LYS A 30 13.39 -2.87 -21.30
CA LYS A 30 12.17 -3.33 -22.01
C LYS A 30 11.73 -4.73 -21.56
N ARG A 31 12.69 -5.63 -21.33
CA ARG A 31 12.40 -6.97 -20.79
C ARG A 31 11.85 -6.91 -19.38
N LEU A 32 12.41 -6.05 -18.52
CA LEU A 32 11.92 -5.84 -17.16
C LEU A 32 10.50 -5.26 -17.18
N GLU A 33 10.24 -4.24 -18.01
CA GLU A 33 8.92 -3.63 -18.18
C GLU A 33 7.87 -4.65 -18.59
N LYS A 34 8.19 -5.51 -19.57
CA LYS A 34 7.32 -6.60 -19.99
C LYS A 34 7.03 -7.56 -18.84
N ARG A 35 8.06 -8.01 -18.12
CA ARG A 35 7.91 -8.93 -16.98
C ARG A 35 7.06 -8.32 -15.85
N VAL A 36 7.28 -7.04 -15.54
CA VAL A 36 6.50 -6.34 -14.50
C VAL A 36 5.02 -6.27 -14.89
N ARG A 37 4.70 -5.96 -16.16
CA ARG A 37 3.32 -5.97 -16.66
C ARG A 37 2.67 -7.35 -16.62
N GLU A 38 3.44 -8.40 -16.91
CA GLU A 38 2.94 -9.77 -16.80
C GLU A 38 2.65 -10.13 -15.34
N ILE A 39 3.57 -9.82 -14.42
CA ILE A 39 3.35 -10.01 -12.98
C ILE A 39 2.12 -9.24 -12.50
N GLU A 40 1.93 -7.99 -12.93
CA GLU A 40 0.77 -7.19 -12.58
C GLU A 40 -0.54 -7.86 -13.02
N LYS A 41 -0.59 -8.33 -14.27
CA LYS A 41 -1.77 -9.05 -14.81
C LYS A 41 -2.06 -10.31 -14.01
N GLU A 42 -1.05 -11.14 -13.78
CA GLU A 42 -1.19 -12.38 -12.99
C GLU A 42 -1.61 -12.09 -11.55
N SER A 43 -1.08 -11.02 -10.95
CA SER A 43 -1.42 -10.64 -9.58
C SER A 43 -2.86 -10.15 -9.44
N ILE A 44 -3.37 -9.42 -10.45
CA ILE A 44 -4.76 -8.97 -10.46
C ILE A 44 -5.69 -10.16 -10.70
N ALA A 45 -5.35 -11.06 -11.62
CA ALA A 45 -6.16 -12.24 -11.95
C ALA A 45 -6.30 -13.20 -10.76
N ASN A 46 -5.22 -13.36 -9.97
CA ASN A 46 -5.16 -14.30 -8.84
C ASN A 46 -5.19 -13.58 -7.48
N LYS A 47 -5.79 -12.38 -7.42
CA LYS A 47 -5.74 -11.51 -6.24
C LYS A 47 -6.21 -12.20 -4.95
N GLU A 48 -7.27 -12.98 -5.02
CA GLU A 48 -7.86 -13.64 -3.84
C GLU A 48 -6.90 -14.67 -3.24
N GLU A 49 -6.42 -15.61 -4.05
CA GLU A 49 -5.44 -16.61 -3.62
C GLU A 49 -4.15 -15.98 -3.08
N LEU A 50 -3.64 -14.94 -3.76
CA LEU A 50 -2.44 -14.23 -3.30
C LEU A 50 -2.66 -13.53 -1.96
N MET A 51 -3.88 -13.06 -1.69
CA MET A 51 -4.22 -12.46 -0.40
C MET A 51 -4.25 -13.51 0.70
N ASP A 52 -4.87 -14.66 0.44
CA ASP A 52 -4.93 -15.77 1.40
C ASP A 52 -3.51 -16.24 1.77
N ILE A 53 -2.64 -16.44 0.77
CA ILE A 53 -1.22 -16.77 0.98
C ILE A 53 -0.52 -15.71 1.84
N ALA A 54 -0.80 -14.42 1.62
CA ALA A 54 -0.21 -13.34 2.40
C ALA A 54 -0.67 -13.36 3.86
N VAL A 55 -1.98 -13.51 4.11
CA VAL A 55 -2.57 -13.60 5.45
C VAL A 55 -2.02 -14.82 6.19
N GLU A 56 -2.00 -15.99 5.58
CA GLU A 56 -1.42 -17.19 6.17
C GLU A 56 0.06 -17.02 6.50
N SER A 57 0.82 -16.34 5.63
CA SER A 57 2.22 -16.07 5.88
C SER A 57 2.41 -15.16 7.09
N PHE A 58 1.61 -14.10 7.25
CA PHE A 58 1.66 -13.26 8.45
C PHE A 58 1.37 -14.07 9.71
N ARG A 59 0.28 -14.84 9.72
CA ARG A 59 -0.10 -15.70 10.86
C ARG A 59 0.99 -16.71 11.21
N ARG A 60 1.57 -17.37 10.21
CA ARG A 60 2.68 -18.31 10.38
C ARG A 60 3.92 -17.67 11.00
N ASN A 61 4.11 -16.36 10.82
CA ASN A 61 5.20 -15.60 11.42
C ASN A 61 4.82 -14.96 12.76
N GLY A 62 3.69 -15.37 13.37
CA GLY A 62 3.24 -14.88 14.68
C GLY A 62 2.71 -13.44 14.63
N ILE A 63 2.34 -12.95 13.45
CA ILE A 63 1.73 -11.64 13.28
C ILE A 63 0.22 -11.84 13.26
N ASP A 64 -0.46 -11.18 14.20
CA ASP A 64 -1.91 -11.10 14.18
C ASP A 64 -2.36 -10.21 13.02
N VAL A 65 -3.28 -10.73 12.22
CA VAL A 65 -3.68 -10.10 10.95
C VAL A 65 -5.14 -10.40 10.64
N GLU A 66 -5.84 -9.31 10.33
CA GLU A 66 -7.21 -9.33 9.85
C GLU A 66 -7.29 -8.76 8.44
N TYR A 67 -8.10 -9.39 7.59
CA TYR A 67 -8.29 -8.97 6.21
C TYR A 67 -9.66 -8.33 6.00
N ALA A 68 -9.66 -7.05 5.66
CA ALA A 68 -10.87 -6.29 5.33
C ALA A 68 -10.97 -6.08 3.80
N LYS A 69 -12.11 -6.44 3.21
CA LYS A 69 -12.36 -6.21 1.76
C LYS A 69 -12.90 -4.81 1.51
N THR A 70 -13.66 -4.29 2.46
CA THR A 70 -14.28 -2.97 2.39
C THR A 70 -13.81 -2.07 3.53
N LYS A 71 -14.12 -0.77 3.40
CA LYS A 71 -13.94 0.20 4.49
C LYS A 71 -14.73 -0.21 5.73
N ASP A 72 -15.98 -0.62 5.56
CA ASP A 72 -16.86 -0.97 6.69
C ASP A 72 -16.36 -2.23 7.40
N ASP A 73 -15.85 -3.23 6.67
CA ASP A 73 -15.19 -4.40 7.26
C ASP A 73 -14.02 -3.97 8.15
N ALA A 74 -13.18 -3.07 7.65
CA ALA A 74 -12.00 -2.59 8.38
C ALA A 74 -12.40 -1.85 9.66
N LEU A 75 -13.44 -1.00 9.58
CA LEU A 75 -13.94 -0.26 10.75
C LEU A 75 -14.52 -1.20 11.80
N ASN A 76 -15.35 -2.17 11.39
CA ASN A 76 -15.94 -3.14 12.32
C ASN A 76 -14.85 -3.94 13.05
N ILE A 77 -13.86 -4.47 12.32
CA ILE A 77 -12.73 -5.19 12.91
C ILE A 77 -11.99 -4.32 13.93
N ILE A 78 -11.73 -3.05 13.60
CA ILE A 78 -11.04 -2.13 14.50
C ILE A 78 -11.87 -1.88 15.78
N TYR A 79 -13.18 -1.67 15.65
CA TYR A 79 -14.03 -1.41 16.81
C TYR A 79 -14.20 -2.65 17.70
N ASP A 80 -14.36 -3.83 17.10
CA ASP A 80 -14.42 -5.10 17.84
C ASP A 80 -13.12 -5.30 18.66
N LEU A 81 -11.96 -5.04 18.06
CA LEU A 81 -10.67 -5.12 18.76
C LEU A 81 -10.55 -4.13 19.91
N LEU A 82 -11.09 -2.91 19.77
CA LEU A 82 -11.07 -1.90 20.83
C LEU A 82 -12.00 -2.27 22.00
N ASP A 83 -13.19 -2.80 21.67
CA ASP A 83 -14.17 -3.25 22.64
C ASP A 83 -13.65 -4.46 23.43
N GLU A 84 -12.99 -5.41 22.76
CA GLU A 84 -12.35 -6.56 23.39
C GLU A 84 -11.21 -6.17 24.34
N SER A 85 -10.47 -5.10 24.00
CA SER A 85 -9.30 -4.67 24.78
C SER A 85 -9.58 -3.51 25.75
N ASP A 86 -10.85 -3.11 25.94
CA ASP A 86 -11.29 -1.91 26.70
C ASP A 86 -10.40 -0.68 26.41
N SER A 87 -10.04 -0.51 25.14
CA SER A 87 -9.05 0.48 24.71
C SER A 87 -9.75 1.62 23.98
N LYS A 88 -9.25 2.84 24.21
CA LYS A 88 -9.80 4.07 23.60
C LYS A 88 -8.83 4.75 22.64
N VAL A 89 -7.64 4.16 22.46
CA VAL A 89 -6.54 4.78 21.73
C VAL A 89 -5.97 3.78 20.73
N ILE A 90 -5.90 4.19 19.47
CA ILE A 90 -5.25 3.43 18.40
C ILE A 90 -3.88 4.06 18.12
N ALA A 91 -2.81 3.30 18.33
CA ALA A 91 -1.49 3.63 17.83
C ALA A 91 -1.33 3.08 16.40
N LYS A 92 -0.74 3.87 15.50
CA LYS A 92 -0.66 3.51 14.07
C LYS A 92 0.73 3.72 13.47
N ALA A 93 1.07 2.90 12.48
CA ALA A 93 2.33 3.02 11.75
C ALA A 93 2.22 3.86 10.44
N LYS A 94 1.07 3.88 9.73
CA LYS A 94 0.93 4.55 8.41
C LYS A 94 -0.28 5.50 8.34
N SER A 95 -0.01 6.81 8.24
CA SER A 95 -1.00 7.91 8.32
C SER A 95 -2.16 7.82 7.32
N ASN A 96 -1.87 7.49 6.06
CA ASN A 96 -2.82 7.74 4.96
C ASN A 96 -4.04 6.80 4.97
N THR A 97 -3.85 5.56 5.39
CA THR A 97 -4.92 4.53 5.39
C THR A 97 -6.10 4.90 6.29
N LEU A 98 -5.87 5.65 7.39
CA LEU A 98 -6.99 6.09 8.24
C LEU A 98 -7.87 7.15 7.57
N GLY A 99 -7.27 8.02 6.75
CA GLY A 99 -8.03 8.97 5.95
C GLY A 99 -8.84 8.26 4.87
N GLU A 100 -8.27 7.22 4.25
CA GLU A 100 -8.92 6.41 3.21
C GLU A 100 -10.12 5.61 3.75
N ILE A 101 -10.02 5.06 4.97
CA ILE A 101 -11.15 4.38 5.63
C ILE A 101 -12.04 5.35 6.43
N GLU A 102 -11.81 6.66 6.31
CA GLU A 102 -12.51 7.73 7.04
C GLU A 102 -12.68 7.46 8.54
N LEU A 103 -11.69 6.82 9.16
CA LEU A 103 -11.66 6.68 10.62
C LEU A 103 -11.37 8.07 11.18
N LYS A 104 -12.44 8.82 11.44
CA LYS A 104 -12.35 10.13 12.09
C LYS A 104 -11.77 9.90 13.48
N VAL A 105 -10.66 10.59 13.76
CA VAL A 105 -10.10 10.68 15.10
C VAL A 105 -11.23 11.17 16.01
N ILE A 106 -11.73 10.29 16.88
CA ILE A 106 -12.64 10.65 17.97
C ILE A 106 -11.84 11.45 19.00
#